data_AF-A0A2V8MNX9-F1
#
_entry.id   AF-A0A2V8MNX9-F1
#
_cell.length_a   1.000
_cell.length_b   1.000
_cell.length_c   1.000
_cell.angle_alpha   90.00
_cell.angle_beta   90.00
_cell.angle_gamma   90.00
#
_symmetry.space_group_name_H-M   'P 1'
#
loop_
_entity.id
_entity.type
_entity.pdbx_description
1 polymer ?
#
loop_
_entity_poly.entity_id
_entity_poly.type
_entity_poly.pdbx_seq_one_letter_code
_entity_poly.pdbx_strand_id
1 'polypeptide(L)' 'MTTITFKVTEDEARLIRYRAKKEGISVSEYLRRRASASTTASRKPRRVRCPHTGAMIFAAPENQPPLTIESVRELLSDFP' A
#
# COMPACT_ATOMS: atom_id res chain seq x y z
N MET A 1 -4.41 1.76 -20.82
CA MET A 1 -5.52 1.07 -20.12
C MET A 1 -5.16 -0.41 -20.03
N THR A 2 -5.01 -0.97 -18.84
CA THR A 2 -4.69 -2.40 -18.67
C THR A 2 -5.98 -3.21 -18.68
N THR A 3 -6.11 -4.11 -19.64
CA THR A 3 -7.22 -5.07 -19.70
C THR A 3 -6.87 -6.26 -18.82
N ILE A 4 -7.75 -6.59 -17.86
CA ILE A 4 -7.59 -7.74 -16.98
C ILE A 4 -8.60 -8.80 -17.41
N THR A 5 -8.11 -10.00 -17.72
CA THR A 5 -8.94 -11.16 -18.07
C THR A 5 -8.49 -12.35 -17.24
N PHE A 6 -9.44 -12.99 -16.57
CA PHE A 6 -9.19 -14.15 -15.71
C PHE A 6 -10.41 -15.06 -15.72
N LYS A 7 -10.20 -16.34 -15.41
CA LYS A 7 -11.27 -17.32 -15.30
C LYS A 7 -11.82 -17.31 -13.87
N VAL A 8 -13.13 -17.44 -13.76
CA VAL A 8 -13.84 -17.58 -12.49
C VAL A 8 -14.89 -18.66 -12.62
N THR A 9 -15.22 -19.29 -11.51
CA THR A 9 -16.41 -20.10 -11.36
C THR A 9 -17.66 -19.21 -11.29
N GLU A 10 -18.84 -19.80 -11.50
CA GLU A 10 -20.10 -19.03 -11.43
C GLU A 10 -20.37 -18.49 -10.02
N ASP A 11 -19.99 -19.23 -8.98
CA ASP A 11 -20.15 -18.79 -7.59
C ASP A 11 -19.25 -17.59 -7.26
N GLU A 12 -18.00 -17.59 -7.75
CA GLU A 12 -17.10 -16.44 -7.65
C GLU A 12 -17.64 -15.24 -8.43
N ALA A 13 -18.15 -15.44 -9.65
CA ALA A 13 -18.76 -14.38 -10.44
C ALA A 13 -19.96 -13.76 -9.70
N ARG A 14 -20.81 -14.59 -9.08
CA ARG A 14 -21.95 -14.13 -8.25
C ARG A 14 -21.48 -13.31 -7.06
N LEU A 15 -20.45 -13.78 -6.35
CA LEU A 15 -19.87 -13.09 -5.20
C LEU A 15 -19.27 -11.73 -5.59
N ILE A 16 -18.55 -11.66 -6.72
CA ILE A 16 -17.97 -10.42 -7.24
C ILE A 16 -19.07 -9.41 -7.56
N ARG A 17 -20.12 -9.83 -8.28
CA ARG A 17 -21.27 -8.96 -8.62
C ARG A 17 -21.97 -8.44 -7.36
N TYR A 18 -22.19 -9.31 -6.38
CA TYR A 18 -22.81 -8.93 -5.10
C TYR A 18 -21.99 -7.87 -4.35
N ARG A 19 -20.67 -8.06 -4.25
CA ARG A 19 -19.79 -7.11 -3.56
C ARG A 19 -19.67 -5.77 -4.29
N ALA A 20 -19.59 -5.79 -5.62
CA ALA A 20 -19.61 -4.56 -6.42
C ALA A 20 -20.91 -3.78 -6.21
N LYS A 21 -22.06 -4.47 -6.19
CA LYS A 21 -23.37 -3.86 -5.89
C LYS A 21 -23.42 -3.26 -4.48
N LYS A 22 -22.87 -3.96 -3.48
CA LYS A 22 -22.80 -3.46 -2.09
C LYS A 22 -21.98 -2.18 -1.97
N GLU A 23 -20.94 -2.02 -2.78
CA GLU A 23 -20.10 -0.82 -2.84
C GLU A 23 -20.65 0.26 -3.79
N GLY A 24 -21.77 0.02 -4.49
CA GLY A 24 -22.40 0.98 -5.40
C GLY A 24 -21.61 1.27 -6.68
N ILE A 25 -20.69 0.38 -7.07
CA ILE A 25 -19.78 0.58 -8.21
C ILE A 25 -19.91 -0.55 -9.25
N SER A 26 -19.42 -0.29 -10.46
CA SER A 26 -19.39 -1.30 -11.52
C SER A 26 -18.44 -2.45 -11.19
N VAL A 27 -18.71 -3.65 -11.73
CA VAL A 27 -17.85 -4.84 -11.56
C VAL A 27 -16.43 -4.57 -12.05
N SER A 28 -16.29 -3.93 -13.22
CA SER A 28 -14.98 -3.60 -13.80
C SER A 28 -14.21 -2.59 -12.96
N GLU A 29 -14.89 -1.63 -12.32
CA GLU A 29 -14.24 -0.69 -11.41
C GLU A 29 -13.85 -1.34 -10.08
N TYR A 30 -14.75 -2.15 -9.50
CA TYR A 30 -14.49 -2.94 -8.31
C TYR A 30 -13.24 -3.81 -8.47
N LEU A 31 -13.12 -4.51 -9.60
CA LEU A 31 -11.95 -5.35 -9.91
C LEU A 31 -10.70 -4.50 -10.14
N ARG A 32 -10.79 -3.37 -10.84
CA ARG A 32 -9.65 -2.45 -11.03
C ARG A 32 -9.12 -1.91 -9.70
N ARG A 33 -9.99 -1.45 -8.80
CA ARG A 33 -9.58 -0.93 -7.48
C ARG A 33 -8.82 -1.99 -6.68
N ARG A 34 -9.29 -3.24 -6.70
CA ARG A 34 -8.66 -4.35 -5.97
C ARG A 34 -7.37 -4.86 -6.63
N ALA A 35 -7.31 -4.88 -7.95
CA ALA A 35 -6.10 -5.22 -8.68
C ALA A 35 -5.02 -4.15 -8.47
N SER A 36 -5.38 -2.86 -8.55
CA SER A 36 -4.45 -1.74 -8.32
C SER A 36 -4.00 -1.62 -6.86
N ALA A 37 -4.87 -1.93 -5.88
CA ALA A 37 -4.50 -1.93 -4.46
C ALA A 37 -3.43 -2.98 -4.12
N SER A 38 -3.31 -4.05 -4.92
CA SER A 38 -2.26 -5.07 -4.73
C SER A 38 -0.88 -4.62 -5.22
N THR A 39 -0.80 -3.60 -6.09
CA THR A 39 0.47 -3.08 -6.61
C THR A 39 1.21 -2.22 -5.58
N THR A 40 0.50 -1.65 -4.62
CA THR A 40 1.10 -1.14 -3.38
C THR A 40 1.21 -2.27 -2.37
N ALA A 41 1.84 -3.38 -2.76
CA ALA A 41 2.47 -4.23 -1.77
C ALA A 41 3.49 -3.32 -1.07
N SER A 42 3.05 -2.74 0.05
CA SER A 42 3.91 -2.09 1.02
C SER A 42 5.01 -3.10 1.29
N ARG A 43 6.17 -2.89 0.65
CA ARG A 43 7.35 -3.71 0.88
C ARG A 43 7.57 -3.57 2.38
N LYS A 44 7.31 -4.64 3.13
CA LYS A 44 7.50 -4.63 4.59
C LYS A 44 8.89 -4.02 4.83
N PRO A 45 9.00 -2.94 5.62
CA PRO A 45 10.27 -2.26 5.79
C PRO A 45 11.28 -3.28 6.32
N ARG A 46 12.44 -3.36 5.66
CA ARG A 46 13.50 -4.28 6.08
C ARG A 46 13.94 -3.88 7.48
N ARG A 47 14.17 -4.86 8.36
CA ARG A 47 14.76 -4.60 9.68
C ARG A 47 16.28 -4.62 9.54
N VAL A 48 16.96 -3.59 10.01
CA VAL A 48 18.42 -3.46 9.99
C VAL A 48 18.93 -3.17 11.39
N ARG A 49 20.15 -3.63 11.69
CA ARG A 49 20.80 -3.32 12.96
C ARG A 49 21.42 -1.93 12.87
N CYS A 50 21.07 -1.04 13.80
CA CYS A 50 21.67 0.28 13.89
C CYS A 50 23.17 0.16 14.24
N PRO A 51 24.09 0.76 13.46
CA PRO A 51 25.52 0.68 13.73
C PRO A 51 25.92 1.44 15.01
N HIS A 52 25.15 2.44 15.41
CA HIS A 52 25.47 3.30 16.57
C HIS A 52 24.88 2.77 17.89
N THR A 53 23.67 2.22 17.87
CA THR A 53 22.96 1.78 19.09
C THR A 53 22.84 0.26 19.21
N GLY A 54 23.14 -0.49 18.14
CA GLY A 54 22.95 -1.93 18.08
C GLY A 54 21.48 -2.39 18.03
N ALA A 55 20.52 -1.47 18.12
CA ALA A 55 19.09 -1.76 18.10
C ALA A 55 18.60 -2.20 16.71
N MET A 56 17.56 -3.02 16.68
CA MET A 56 16.90 -3.40 15.42
C MET A 56 15.90 -2.32 15.01
N ILE A 57 16.20 -1.58 13.95
CA ILE A 57 15.38 -0.49 13.40
C ILE A 57 14.79 -0.87 12.04
N PHE A 58 13.81 -0.10 11.57
CA PHE A 58 13.33 -0.20 10.19
C PHE A 58 14.24 0.59 9.26
N ALA A 59 14.61 0.00 8.13
CA ALA A 59 15.37 0.67 7.09
C ALA A 59 14.52 1.73 6.40
N ALA A 60 15.16 2.85 6.05
CA ALA A 60 14.55 3.85 5.20
C ALA A 60 14.19 3.24 3.82
N PRO A 61 13.06 3.64 3.21
CA PRO A 61 12.75 3.27 1.84
C PRO A 61 13.82 3.79 0.88
N GLU A 62 14.21 2.98 -0.11
CA GLU A 62 15.29 3.31 -1.07
C GLU A 62 15.04 4.61 -1.86
N ASN A 63 13.78 5.02 -1.99
CA ASN A 63 13.35 6.18 -2.78
C ASN A 63 12.96 7.41 -1.95
N GLN A 64 13.32 7.46 -0.66
CA GLN A 64 13.05 8.63 0.18
C GLN A 64 14.33 9.43 0.43
N PRO A 65 14.25 10.77 0.42
CA PRO A 65 15.38 11.60 0.78
C PRO A 65 15.79 11.32 2.23
N PRO A 66 17.09 11.47 2.57
CA PRO A 66 17.55 11.38 3.95
C PRO A 66 16.79 12.35 4.85
N LEU A 67 16.52 11.93 6.08
CA LEU A 67 15.97 12.82 7.10
C LEU A 67 17.00 13.92 7.41
N THR A 68 16.64 15.19 7.29
CA THR A 68 17.52 16.33 7.63
C THR A 68 17.09 16.98 8.94
N ILE A 69 17.95 17.84 9.50
CA ILE A 69 17.64 18.56 10.74
C ILE A 69 16.45 19.49 10.53
N GLU A 70 16.37 20.13 9.36
CA GLU A 70 15.28 21.02 8.97
C GLU A 70 13.96 20.25 8.88
N SER A 71 13.96 19.08 8.25
CA SER A 71 12.75 18.26 8.13
C SER A 71 12.26 17.74 9.49
N VAL A 72 13.17 17.44 10.41
CA VAL A 72 12.81 17.06 11.78
C VAL A 72 12.24 18.24 12.55
N ARG A 73 12.84 19.42 12.42
CA ARG A 73 12.36 20.64 13.08
C ARG A 73 10.96 21.02 12.60
N GLU A 74 10.71 20.92 11.29
CA GLU A 74 9.39 21.16 10.71
C GLU A 74 8.37 20.11 11.19
N LEU A 75 8.73 18.82 11.21
CA LEU A 75 7.85 17.76 11.70
C LEU A 75 7.43 17.95 13.17
N LEU A 76 8.33 18.51 13.98
CA LEU A 76 8.12 18.73 15.41
C LEU A 76 7.62 20.15 15.73
N SER A 77 7.31 20.98 14.72
CA SER A 77 6.89 22.37 14.96
C SER A 77 5.64 22.49 15.83
N ASP A 78 4.77 21.48 15.74
CA ASP A 78 3.46 21.45 16.41
C ASP A 78 3.49 20.61 17.70
N PHE A 79 4.66 20.06 18.07
CA PHE A 79 4.84 19.38 19.34
C PHE A 79 5.16 20.42 20.44
N PRO A 80 4.43 20.40 21.58
CA PRO A 80 4.59 21.37 22.66
C PRO A 80 5.94 21.26 23.38
#